data_AF-A0A939CJH1-F1
#
_entry.id   AF-A0A939CJH1-F1
#
_cell.length_a   1.000
_cell.length_b   1.000
_cell.length_c   1.000
_cell.angle_alpha   90.00
_cell.angle_beta   90.00
_cell.angle_gamma   90.00
#
_symmetry.space_group_name_H-M   'P 1'
#
loop_
_entity.id
_entity.type
_entity.pdbx_description
1 polymer ?
#
loop_
_entity_poly.entity_id
_entity_poly.type
_entity_poly.pdbx_seq_one_letter_code
_entity_poly.pdbx_strand_id
1 'polypeptide(L)'
;MLTLEPETTSALDYSVLNTSIQDTFTAINRFEWQAIEELRVMRENCYYLDAGYKSFEDYCEKELIKYGGYRRVRDLLSASKVRDTLPESLKDKITKPSQTRPLLKLVKTPDKLEQAVAIASQEKSFPTAADFAKAVQKVVPKNTSPTRTSSTKQEKVKTQFCNSVTVSSLSHPKYGESGVIEADAPNNYQQIVTFSDGERLLVNNSDLADSNDAIVSESSGRTYPKEYSEAIAALEEQHKQELERLSQELRIGLQAEVSARAKEQVQEQISSLQNLYKQQREQNVQLLQRLNEMESLRQLKAENQQLLSRIQELENAVQQRPSQEWGNTMSQQATKALTKQVKQALEKTIDLRSLAQEPPKENAQECLRLMGMALKNLASAMNNTQALEAAAIILGSEPTPTAIAYRAEQLEMLPQAVSDVRAALAKPGCTWQDYWAVAQEYEVIKSDYWAELTKQETELIKTLKNSSTEPRTIGIGSIVAHADPYRTLYLERGEVVDEVGGKVLVAWDHWRNELKKTQTYSREELRFWQGENQ
;
A
#
# COMPACT_ATOMS: atom_id res chain seq x y z
N MET A 1 -5.80 52.17 46.57
CA MET A 1 -6.05 52.29 45.12
C MET A 1 -4.96 51.55 44.39
N LEU A 2 -5.29 50.41 43.78
CA LEU A 2 -4.44 49.66 42.86
C LEU A 2 -5.34 49.28 41.69
N THR A 3 -5.23 50.04 40.60
CA THR A 3 -5.94 49.81 39.35
C THR A 3 -5.19 48.76 38.55
N LEU A 4 -5.80 47.58 38.38
CA LEU A 4 -5.38 46.56 37.42
C LEU A 4 -5.72 47.06 36.02
N GLU A 5 -4.70 47.23 35.17
CA GLU A 5 -4.91 47.52 33.75
C GLU A 5 -5.50 46.30 33.03
N PRO A 6 -6.48 46.49 32.13
CA PRO A 6 -7.02 45.40 31.34
C PRO A 6 -6.04 45.00 30.24
N GLU A 7 -5.61 43.73 30.26
CA GLU A 7 -4.87 43.11 29.16
C GLU A 7 -5.68 43.25 27.86
N THR A 8 -5.09 43.95 26.88
CA THR A 8 -5.62 44.07 25.53
C THR A 8 -5.45 42.72 24.83
N THR A 9 -6.50 41.91 24.87
CA THR A 9 -6.62 40.71 24.04
C THR A 9 -6.77 41.16 22.59
N SER A 10 -5.64 41.25 21.88
CA SER A 10 -5.64 41.37 20.43
C SER A 10 -6.41 40.18 19.85
N ALA A 11 -7.34 40.47 18.93
CA ALA A 11 -8.11 39.44 18.25
C ALA A 11 -7.14 38.47 17.57
N LEU A 12 -7.22 37.18 17.93
CA LEU A 12 -6.41 36.12 17.34
C LEU A 12 -6.60 36.15 15.82
N ASP A 13 -5.52 36.46 15.10
CA ASP A 13 -5.53 36.51 13.64
C ASP A 13 -5.51 35.08 13.09
N TYR A 14 -6.71 34.53 12.89
CA TYR A 14 -6.92 33.17 12.37
C TYR A 14 -6.30 32.96 10.98
N SER A 15 -5.94 34.02 10.25
CA SER A 15 -5.26 33.90 8.96
C SER A 15 -3.84 33.34 9.12
N VAL A 16 -3.10 33.81 10.13
CA VAL A 16 -1.74 33.35 10.45
C VAL A 16 -1.74 31.90 10.96
N LEU A 17 -2.76 31.54 11.74
CA LEU A 17 -2.94 30.17 12.21
C LEU A 17 -3.25 29.23 11.04
N ASN A 18 -4.11 29.65 10.12
CA ASN A 18 -4.48 28.84 8.96
C ASN A 18 -3.31 28.65 7.98
N THR A 19 -2.48 29.68 7.75
CA THR A 19 -1.25 29.53 6.95
C THR A 19 -0.24 28.60 7.63
N SER A 20 -0.06 28.70 8.94
CA SER A 20 0.82 27.79 9.70
C SER A 20 0.32 26.33 9.64
N ILE A 21 -0.99 26.12 9.71
CA ILE A 21 -1.60 24.79 9.56
C ILE A 21 -1.38 24.26 8.13
N GLN A 22 -1.54 25.09 7.11
CA GLN A 22 -1.27 24.67 5.72
C GLN A 22 0.22 24.38 5.48
N ASP A 23 1.11 25.16 6.06
CA ASP A 23 2.55 24.92 5.98
C ASP A 23 2.95 23.63 6.69
N THR A 24 2.32 23.30 7.82
CA THR A 24 2.55 22.01 8.49
C THR A 24 2.02 20.83 7.68
N PHE A 25 0.82 20.91 7.10
CA PHE A 25 0.30 19.85 6.23
C PHE A 25 1.13 19.66 4.96
N THR A 26 1.58 20.74 4.32
CA THR A 26 2.45 20.63 3.14
C THR A 26 3.82 20.07 3.49
N ALA A 27 4.37 20.38 4.67
CA ALA A 27 5.61 19.78 5.17
C ALA A 27 5.44 18.28 5.47
N ILE A 28 4.31 17.88 6.07
CA ILE A 28 3.98 16.47 6.31
C ILE A 28 3.86 15.72 4.99
N ASN A 29 3.10 16.25 4.03
CA ASN A 29 2.95 15.63 2.71
C ASN A 29 4.32 15.44 2.02
N ARG A 30 5.19 16.46 2.03
CA ARG A 30 6.55 16.34 1.47
C ARG A 30 7.36 15.25 2.18
N PHE A 31 7.25 15.15 3.50
CA PHE A 31 7.94 14.11 4.27
C PHE A 31 7.41 12.72 3.92
N GLU A 32 6.09 12.53 3.79
CA GLU A 32 5.48 11.26 3.41
C GLU A 32 5.93 10.81 2.01
N TRP A 33 5.91 11.72 1.03
CA TRP A 33 6.41 11.43 -0.31
C TRP A 33 7.87 11.00 -0.31
N GLN A 34 8.72 11.69 0.46
CA GLN A 34 10.12 11.31 0.61
C GLN A 34 10.26 9.96 1.34
N ALA A 35 9.43 9.70 2.34
CA ALA A 35 9.43 8.46 3.11
C ALA A 35 9.10 7.25 2.26
N ILE A 36 8.06 7.36 1.44
CA ILE A 36 7.61 6.31 0.52
C ILE A 36 8.70 6.00 -0.50
N GLU A 37 9.32 7.03 -1.10
CA GLU A 37 10.35 6.82 -2.12
C GLU A 37 11.62 6.18 -1.53
N GLU A 38 12.09 6.65 -0.37
CA GLU A 38 13.25 6.06 0.30
C GLU A 38 12.98 4.61 0.75
N LEU A 39 11.77 4.31 1.25
CA LEU A 39 11.38 2.94 1.59
C LEU A 39 11.29 2.04 0.36
N ARG A 40 10.81 2.56 -0.78
CA ARG A 40 10.80 1.83 -2.06
C ARG A 40 12.21 1.48 -2.50
N VAL A 41 13.12 2.46 -2.52
CA VAL A 41 14.55 2.24 -2.87
C VAL A 41 15.20 1.22 -1.94
N MET A 42 14.83 1.23 -0.66
CA MET A 42 15.33 0.31 0.36
C MET A 42 14.85 -1.14 0.12
N ARG A 43 13.60 -1.30 -0.32
CA ARG A 43 13.01 -2.58 -0.72
C ARG A 43 13.61 -3.11 -2.03
N GLU A 44 13.66 -2.28 -3.06
CA GLU A 44 14.09 -2.68 -4.42
C GLU A 44 15.56 -3.09 -4.47
N ASN A 45 16.42 -2.40 -3.72
CA ASN A 45 17.85 -2.70 -3.67
C ASN A 45 18.23 -3.64 -2.51
N CYS A 46 17.24 -4.19 -1.80
CA CYS A 46 17.44 -5.15 -0.71
C CYS A 46 18.37 -4.68 0.42
N TYR A 47 18.47 -3.37 0.69
CA TYR A 47 19.40 -2.83 1.70
C TYR A 47 19.06 -3.25 3.15
N TYR A 48 17.86 -3.77 3.40
CA TYR A 48 17.50 -4.37 4.68
C TYR A 48 18.34 -5.60 5.02
N LEU A 49 18.86 -6.31 4.02
CA LEU A 49 19.74 -7.47 4.21
C LEU A 49 21.08 -7.05 4.84
N ASP A 50 21.64 -5.91 4.45
CA ASP A 50 22.88 -5.36 5.02
C ASP A 50 22.73 -5.02 6.52
N ALA A 51 21.51 -4.76 6.96
CA ALA A 51 21.18 -4.53 8.37
C ALA A 51 20.90 -5.83 9.15
N GLY A 52 20.97 -7.00 8.50
CA GLY A 52 20.79 -8.31 9.11
C GLY A 52 19.34 -8.81 9.18
N TYR A 53 18.41 -8.16 8.47
CA TYR A 53 17.01 -8.57 8.42
C TYR A 53 16.73 -9.52 7.27
N LYS A 54 15.83 -10.49 7.46
CA LYS A 54 15.54 -11.53 6.47
C LYS A 54 14.53 -11.09 5.40
N SER A 55 13.61 -10.21 5.75
CA SER A 55 12.64 -9.60 4.83
C SER A 55 12.49 -8.11 5.10
N PHE A 56 11.94 -7.40 4.11
CA PHE A 56 11.65 -5.97 4.24
C PHE A 56 10.53 -5.71 5.27
N GLU A 57 9.54 -6.61 5.39
CA GLU A 57 8.52 -6.49 6.44
C GLU A 57 9.15 -6.63 7.84
N ASP A 58 10.04 -7.61 8.03
CA ASP A 58 10.74 -7.85 9.31
C ASP A 58 11.60 -6.64 9.71
N TYR A 59 12.23 -6.00 8.73
CA TYR A 59 12.93 -4.72 8.92
C TYR A 59 11.98 -3.61 9.36
N CYS A 60 10.87 -3.42 8.66
CA CYS A 60 9.90 -2.37 8.97
C CYS A 60 9.30 -2.56 10.38
N GLU A 61 8.86 -3.77 10.72
CA GLU A 61 8.25 -4.06 12.02
C GLU A 61 9.25 -3.88 13.17
N LYS A 62 10.45 -4.46 13.06
CA LYS A 62 11.43 -4.40 14.15
C LYS A 62 12.03 -3.01 14.34
N GLU A 63 12.28 -2.26 13.26
CA GLU A 63 12.88 -0.93 13.36
C GLU A 63 11.87 0.16 13.74
N LEU A 64 10.62 0.09 13.24
CA LEU A 64 9.57 1.03 13.63
C LEU A 64 9.19 0.86 15.10
N ILE A 65 9.12 -0.38 15.61
CA ILE A 65 8.79 -0.67 17.02
C ILE A 65 9.96 -0.33 17.95
N LYS A 66 11.22 -0.58 17.56
CA LYS A 66 12.38 -0.48 18.47
C LYS A 66 13.03 0.91 18.53
N TYR A 67 13.02 1.68 17.45
CA TYR A 67 13.73 2.96 17.38
C TYR A 67 12.83 4.18 17.08
N GLY A 68 11.51 3.99 17.01
CA GLY A 68 10.56 5.10 16.93
C GLY A 68 10.66 5.92 15.64
N GLY A 69 11.06 5.31 14.52
CA GLY A 69 10.82 5.89 13.19
C GLY A 69 11.94 5.81 12.15
N TYR A 70 11.63 6.41 11.00
CA TYR A 70 12.32 6.47 9.70
C TYR A 70 13.81 6.88 9.71
N ARG A 71 14.37 7.27 10.86
CA ARG A 71 15.76 7.74 10.98
C ARG A 71 16.78 6.67 10.58
N ARG A 72 16.51 5.39 10.88
CA ARG A 72 17.42 4.28 10.53
C ARG A 72 17.41 3.99 9.03
N VAL A 73 16.26 4.10 8.38
CA VAL A 73 16.11 3.98 6.91
C VAL A 73 17.04 4.97 6.23
N ARG A 74 16.98 6.23 6.65
CA ARG A 74 17.83 7.30 6.13
C ARG A 74 19.32 7.04 6.37
N ASP A 75 19.71 6.57 7.54
CA ASP A 75 21.11 6.24 7.87
C ASP A 75 21.64 5.08 7.00
N LEU A 76 20.83 4.05 6.76
CA LEU A 76 21.21 2.90 5.92
C LEU A 76 21.31 3.30 4.44
N LEU A 77 20.34 4.05 3.92
CA LEU A 77 20.40 4.57 2.55
C LEU A 77 21.58 5.52 2.33
N SER A 78 21.92 6.30 3.35
CA SER A 78 23.09 7.15 3.32
C SER A 78 24.38 6.30 3.28
N ALA A 79 24.43 5.22 4.05
CA ALA A 79 25.57 4.31 4.05
C ALA A 79 25.71 3.52 2.75
N SER A 80 24.61 3.04 2.16
CA SER A 80 24.65 2.34 0.88
C SER A 80 25.12 3.25 -0.25
N LYS A 81 24.65 4.50 -0.32
CA LYS A 81 25.15 5.50 -1.30
C LYS A 81 26.68 5.68 -1.24
N VAL A 82 27.28 5.64 -0.06
CA VAL A 82 28.75 5.70 0.11
C VAL A 82 29.41 4.40 -0.32
N ARG A 83 28.79 3.26 -0.04
CA ARG A 83 29.29 1.93 -0.41
C ARG A 83 29.20 1.66 -1.92
N ASP A 84 28.15 2.14 -2.58
CA ASP A 84 27.92 1.97 -4.02
C ASP A 84 28.87 2.81 -4.87
N THR A 85 29.28 3.97 -4.35
CA THR A 85 30.26 4.86 -4.99
C THR A 85 31.72 4.42 -4.76
N LEU A 86 31.96 3.40 -3.94
CA LEU A 86 33.29 2.85 -3.68
C LEU A 86 33.60 1.64 -4.59
N PRO A 87 34.86 1.46 -5.02
CA PRO A 87 35.31 0.26 -5.70
C PRO A 87 35.30 -0.94 -4.75
N GLU A 88 35.07 -2.13 -5.30
CA GLU A 88 34.81 -3.38 -4.58
C GLU A 88 35.89 -3.73 -3.53
N SER A 89 37.14 -3.37 -3.81
CA SER A 89 38.28 -3.55 -2.90
C SER A 89 38.23 -2.75 -1.60
N LEU A 90 37.45 -1.66 -1.55
CA LEU A 90 37.36 -0.75 -0.40
C LEU A 90 36.02 -0.86 0.34
N LYS A 91 35.02 -1.55 -0.22
CA LYS A 91 33.69 -1.74 0.40
C LYS A 91 33.77 -2.48 1.74
N ASP A 92 34.67 -3.46 1.84
CA ASP A 92 34.84 -4.30 3.05
C ASP A 92 35.50 -3.56 4.22
N LYS A 93 36.02 -2.34 3.99
CA LYS A 93 36.62 -1.51 5.04
C LYS A 93 35.59 -0.73 5.85
N ILE A 94 34.34 -0.65 5.37
CA ILE A 94 33.21 -0.03 6.05
C ILE A 94 32.36 -1.15 6.66
N THR A 95 32.46 -1.31 7.97
CA THR A 95 31.77 -2.40 8.69
C THR A 95 30.46 -1.96 9.34
N LYS A 96 30.27 -0.65 9.57
CA LYS A 96 29.06 -0.11 10.20
C LYS A 96 28.50 1.08 9.42
N PRO A 97 27.17 1.18 9.25
CA PRO A 97 26.52 2.32 8.61
C PRO A 97 26.84 3.67 9.26
N SER A 98 27.15 3.70 10.57
CA SER A 98 27.50 4.94 11.26
C SER A 98 28.87 5.52 10.84
N GLN A 99 29.76 4.71 10.25
CA GLN A 99 31.07 5.14 9.77
C GLN A 99 31.00 5.99 8.49
N THR A 100 29.90 5.92 7.75
CA THR A 100 29.75 6.58 6.44
C THR A 100 29.32 8.03 6.53
N ARG A 101 28.78 8.48 7.68
CA ARG A 101 28.30 9.86 7.89
C ARG A 101 29.32 10.95 7.51
N PRO A 102 30.62 10.85 7.87
CA PRO A 102 31.63 11.83 7.47
C PRO A 102 31.92 11.80 5.96
N LEU A 103 31.72 10.66 5.31
CA LEU A 103 32.02 10.42 3.89
C LEU A 103 30.89 10.90 2.97
N LEU A 104 29.67 11.10 3.48
CA LEU A 104 28.51 11.55 2.69
C LEU A 104 28.75 12.83 1.88
N LYS A 105 29.56 13.74 2.42
CA LYS A 105 29.92 14.99 1.75
C LYS A 105 30.76 14.77 0.49
N LEU A 106 31.44 13.63 0.41
CA LEU A 106 32.31 13.26 -0.70
C LEU A 106 31.65 12.34 -1.72
N VAL A 107 30.39 11.91 -1.51
CA VAL A 107 29.66 11.05 -2.46
C VAL A 107 29.52 11.70 -3.85
N LYS A 108 29.50 13.04 -3.91
CA LYS A 108 29.49 13.80 -5.17
C LYS A 108 30.86 13.89 -5.85
N THR A 109 31.93 13.43 -5.19
CA THR A 109 33.32 13.46 -5.65
C THR A 109 33.99 12.11 -5.38
N PRO A 110 33.76 11.09 -6.24
CA PRO A 110 34.18 9.70 -5.99
C PRO A 110 35.69 9.57 -5.75
N ASP A 111 36.53 10.25 -6.54
CA ASP A 111 38.00 10.20 -6.40
C ASP A 111 38.49 10.61 -5.01
N LYS A 112 37.84 11.62 -4.41
CA LYS A 112 38.17 12.11 -3.06
C LYS A 112 37.64 11.18 -1.98
N LEU A 113 36.51 10.53 -2.24
CA LEU A 113 35.93 9.55 -1.33
C LEU A 113 36.83 8.30 -1.26
N GLU A 114 37.32 7.81 -2.39
CA GLU A 114 38.28 6.70 -2.47
C GLU A 114 39.57 7.02 -1.73
N GLN A 115 40.17 8.19 -1.98
CA GLN A 115 41.38 8.63 -1.29
C GLN A 115 41.17 8.73 0.24
N ALA A 116 40.02 9.23 0.69
CA ALA A 116 39.72 9.33 2.12
C ALA A 116 39.59 7.94 2.78
N VAL A 117 39.00 6.97 2.08
CA VAL A 117 38.87 5.60 2.59
C VAL A 117 40.22 4.87 2.54
N ALA A 118 41.01 5.07 1.50
CA ALA A 118 42.36 4.52 1.38
C ALA A 118 43.28 5.02 2.50
N ILE A 119 43.31 6.33 2.76
CA ILE A 119 44.11 6.93 3.85
C ILE A 119 43.70 6.38 5.22
N ALA A 120 42.39 6.30 5.49
CA ALA A 120 41.90 5.75 6.75
C ALA A 120 42.25 4.25 6.92
N SER A 121 42.23 3.49 5.82
CA SER A 121 42.55 2.06 5.81
C SER A 121 44.05 1.75 5.93
N GLN A 122 44.91 2.68 5.51
CA GLN A 122 46.37 2.59 5.70
C GLN A 122 46.77 2.85 7.14
N GLU A 123 46.08 3.77 7.84
CA GLU A 123 46.34 4.06 9.25
C GLU A 123 45.82 2.95 10.18
N LYS A 124 44.67 2.34 9.86
CA LYS A 124 44.09 1.21 10.61
C LYS A 124 43.37 0.23 9.69
N SER A 125 43.57 -1.07 9.94
CA SER A 125 42.88 -2.14 9.20
C SER A 125 41.35 -2.09 9.30
N PHE A 126 40.81 -1.60 10.43
CA PHE A 126 39.39 -1.34 10.67
C PHE A 126 39.15 0.09 11.19
N PRO A 127 39.00 1.08 10.30
CA PRO A 127 38.85 2.48 10.67
C PRO A 127 37.51 2.79 11.37
N THR A 128 37.54 3.70 12.34
CA THR A 128 36.34 4.18 13.05
C THR A 128 35.79 5.44 12.37
N ALA A 129 34.56 5.85 12.67
CA ALA A 129 33.95 7.08 12.14
C ALA A 129 34.84 8.35 12.32
N ALA A 130 35.59 8.43 13.43
CA ALA A 130 36.53 9.52 13.68
C ALA A 130 37.79 9.46 12.79
N ASP A 131 38.25 8.25 12.43
CA ASP A 131 39.40 8.06 11.55
C ASP A 131 39.02 8.47 10.11
N PHE A 132 37.82 8.11 9.65
CA PHE A 132 37.28 8.62 8.39
C PHE A 132 37.11 10.13 8.40
N ALA A 133 36.62 10.73 9.49
CA ALA A 133 36.51 12.19 9.58
C ALA A 133 37.88 12.90 9.49
N LYS A 134 38.94 12.31 10.05
CA LYS A 134 40.31 12.82 9.91
C LYS A 134 40.84 12.68 8.48
N ALA A 135 40.58 11.56 7.83
CA ALA A 135 40.99 11.35 6.44
C ALA A 135 40.26 12.29 5.48
N VAL A 136 38.95 12.52 5.67
CA VAL A 136 38.16 13.51 4.93
C VAL A 136 38.75 14.92 5.09
N GLN A 137 39.21 15.30 6.29
CA GLN A 137 39.87 16.59 6.53
C GLN A 137 41.25 16.71 5.86
N LYS A 138 41.92 15.60 5.55
CA LYS A 138 43.18 15.60 4.79
C LYS A 138 42.93 15.75 3.28
N VAL A 139 41.87 15.12 2.76
CA VAL A 139 41.54 15.13 1.33
C VAL A 139 40.79 16.39 0.90
N VAL A 140 40.05 17.02 1.82
CA VAL A 140 39.37 18.30 1.56
C VAL A 140 40.00 19.40 2.40
N PRO A 141 40.71 20.38 1.78
CA PRO A 141 41.21 21.54 2.48
C PRO A 141 40.06 22.31 3.16
N LYS A 142 40.27 22.73 4.42
CA LYS A 142 39.32 23.54 5.21
C LYS A 142 39.11 24.93 4.61
N ASN A 143 38.33 25.05 3.54
CA ASN A 143 37.92 26.35 2.98
C ASN A 143 36.39 26.55 2.97
N THR A 144 35.67 25.91 3.89
CA THR A 144 34.25 26.24 4.16
C THR A 144 33.99 26.28 5.66
N SER A 145 34.49 27.35 6.29
CA SER A 145 33.87 28.14 7.37
C SER A 145 34.92 29.05 8.01
N PRO A 146 34.60 30.32 8.31
CA PRO A 146 35.58 31.30 8.76
C PRO A 146 35.99 31.01 10.20
N THR A 147 37.15 31.56 10.57
CA THR A 147 37.70 31.73 11.92
C THR A 147 38.81 30.75 12.33
N ARG A 148 39.96 31.37 12.63
CA ARG A 148 41.16 30.91 13.36
C ARG A 148 42.31 30.24 12.57
N THR A 149 43.17 31.13 12.07
CA THR A 149 44.60 31.30 12.42
C THR A 149 45.36 30.14 13.05
N SER A 150 46.40 29.66 12.34
CA SER A 150 47.79 29.43 12.80
C SER A 150 48.52 28.67 11.69
N SER A 151 49.32 29.35 10.85
CA SER A 151 50.76 29.61 10.99
C SER A 151 51.65 28.36 10.87
N THR A 152 52.82 28.56 10.23
CA THR A 152 53.98 27.68 9.99
C THR A 152 53.86 26.65 8.85
N LYS A 153 54.76 26.54 7.87
CA LYS A 153 56.16 26.97 7.67
C LYS A 153 56.38 27.27 6.18
N GLN A 154 57.04 28.38 5.85
CA GLN A 154 57.64 28.59 4.53
C GLN A 154 59.10 28.14 4.58
N GLU A 155 59.45 27.23 3.69
CA GLU A 155 60.83 26.90 3.34
C GLU A 155 61.49 28.11 2.65
N LYS A 156 62.70 28.45 3.11
CA LYS A 156 63.53 29.48 2.53
C LYS A 156 64.07 29.00 1.18
N VAL A 157 63.64 29.64 0.09
CA VAL A 157 64.37 29.62 -1.17
C VAL A 157 65.16 30.93 -1.27
N LYS A 158 66.47 30.77 -1.45
CA LYS A 158 67.41 31.83 -1.81
C LYS A 158 67.03 32.36 -3.19
N THR A 159 66.90 33.66 -3.36
CA THR A 159 67.31 34.31 -4.62
C THR A 159 67.75 35.73 -4.35
N GLN A 160 69.01 35.94 -4.70
CA GLN A 160 69.76 37.17 -4.70
C GLN A 160 69.36 37.91 -5.98
N PHE A 161 68.52 38.93 -5.87
CA PHE A 161 68.28 39.88 -6.96
C PHE A 161 68.45 41.27 -6.37
N CYS A 162 69.64 41.85 -6.50
CA CYS A 162 69.86 43.26 -6.21
C CYS A 162 69.90 43.99 -7.54
N ASN A 163 68.72 44.35 -8.06
CA ASN A 163 68.61 45.19 -9.26
C ASN A 163 68.22 46.60 -8.80
N SER A 164 69.05 47.58 -9.13
CA SER A 164 68.77 49.00 -8.90
C SER A 164 67.81 49.52 -9.97
N VAL A 165 66.76 50.23 -9.57
CA VAL A 165 65.74 50.78 -10.47
C VAL A 165 65.48 52.25 -10.12
N THR A 166 65.28 53.08 -11.14
CA THR A 166 65.07 54.53 -10.99
C THR A 166 63.61 54.90 -11.24
N VAL A 167 63.02 55.77 -10.43
CA VAL A 167 61.64 56.25 -10.66
C VAL A 167 61.64 57.31 -11.76
N SER A 168 60.97 57.02 -12.88
CA SER A 168 60.93 57.84 -14.10
C SER A 168 59.63 58.61 -14.31
N SER A 169 58.63 58.39 -13.46
CA SER A 169 57.35 59.09 -13.55
C SER A 169 57.42 60.46 -12.88
N LEU A 170 57.29 61.54 -13.68
CA LEU A 170 57.26 62.93 -13.21
C LEU A 170 56.14 63.21 -12.20
N SER A 171 55.09 62.39 -12.20
CA SER A 171 53.97 62.46 -11.25
C SER A 171 54.24 61.74 -9.93
N HIS A 172 55.31 60.95 -9.82
CA HIS A 172 55.63 60.23 -8.59
C HIS A 172 56.40 61.15 -7.62
N PRO A 173 56.07 61.14 -6.31
CA PRO A 173 56.68 62.04 -5.33
C PRO A 173 58.20 61.86 -5.17
N LYS A 174 58.73 60.70 -5.57
CA LYS A 174 60.17 60.36 -5.57
C LYS A 174 60.78 60.31 -6.98
N TYR A 175 60.27 61.13 -7.90
CA TYR A 175 60.78 61.20 -9.27
C TYR A 175 62.29 61.50 -9.31
N GLY A 176 63.04 60.69 -10.06
CA GLY A 176 64.49 60.81 -10.18
C GLY A 176 65.31 60.10 -9.10
N GLU A 177 64.67 59.52 -8.09
CA GLU A 177 65.36 58.73 -7.06
C GLU A 177 65.56 57.27 -7.50
N SER A 178 66.72 56.71 -7.17
CA SER A 178 67.07 55.31 -7.40
C SER A 178 66.84 54.47 -6.13
N GLY A 179 66.28 53.27 -6.28
CA GLY A 179 66.11 52.29 -5.21
C GLY A 179 66.48 50.88 -5.63
N VAL A 180 66.46 49.94 -4.68
CA VAL A 180 66.80 48.52 -4.88
C VAL A 180 65.56 47.66 -4.65
N ILE A 181 65.30 46.72 -5.56
CA ILE A 181 64.25 45.71 -5.36
C ILE A 181 64.87 44.55 -4.60
N GLU A 182 64.46 44.35 -3.34
CA GLU A 182 64.97 43.28 -2.48
C GLU A 182 64.00 42.09 -2.34
N ALA A 183 62.76 42.26 -2.79
CA ALA A 183 61.67 41.32 -2.58
C ALA A 183 60.90 41.05 -3.88
N ASP A 184 60.31 39.85 -3.96
CA ASP A 184 59.45 39.48 -5.08
C ASP A 184 58.27 40.43 -5.21
N ALA A 185 57.90 40.72 -6.46
CA ALA A 185 56.80 41.62 -6.78
C ALA A 185 55.46 41.10 -6.21
N PRO A 186 54.67 41.92 -5.51
CA PRO A 186 53.38 41.50 -4.96
C PRO A 186 52.33 41.23 -6.03
N ASN A 187 52.47 41.82 -7.23
CA ASN A 187 51.66 41.54 -8.40
C ASN A 187 52.45 41.86 -9.68
N ASN A 188 51.84 41.59 -10.85
CA ASN A 188 52.49 41.79 -12.15
C ASN A 188 52.65 43.26 -12.56
N TYR A 189 52.10 44.20 -11.80
CA TYR A 189 52.04 45.62 -12.16
C TYR A 189 52.80 46.53 -11.19
N GLN A 190 53.31 46.00 -10.08
CA GLN A 190 53.91 46.77 -9.00
C GLN A 190 55.09 46.04 -8.39
N GLN A 191 56.10 46.81 -7.99
CA GLN A 191 57.31 46.33 -7.33
C GLN A 191 57.52 47.05 -6.00
N ILE A 192 58.11 46.35 -5.05
CA ILE A 192 58.52 46.93 -3.77
C ILE A 192 59.95 47.44 -3.94
N VAL A 193 60.10 48.76 -3.96
CA VAL A 193 61.40 49.43 -4.12
C VAL A 193 61.84 49.98 -2.76
N THR A 194 63.04 49.62 -2.33
CA THR A 194 63.71 50.15 -1.14
C THR A 194 64.60 51.31 -1.56
N PHE A 195 64.31 52.54 -1.10
CA PHE A 195 65.10 53.74 -1.41
C PHE A 195 66.30 53.90 -0.46
N SER A 196 67.24 54.80 -0.79
CA SER A 196 68.44 55.08 0.02
C SER A 196 68.16 55.47 1.47
N ASP A 197 66.96 56.01 1.72
CA ASP A 197 66.51 56.47 3.04
C ASP A 197 65.99 55.31 3.91
N GLY A 198 66.00 54.07 3.38
CA GLY A 198 65.50 52.87 4.04
C GLY A 198 63.98 52.68 3.92
N GLU A 199 63.27 53.61 3.29
CA GLU A 199 61.82 53.50 3.04
C GLU A 199 61.51 52.51 1.92
N ARG A 200 60.52 51.64 2.18
CA ARG A 200 60.01 50.66 1.22
C ARG A 200 58.67 51.12 0.69
N LEU A 201 58.59 51.41 -0.61
CA LEU A 201 57.34 51.82 -1.25
C LEU A 201 56.96 50.85 -2.35
N LEU A 202 55.65 50.72 -2.55
CA LEU A 202 55.06 50.00 -3.65
C LEU A 202 54.96 50.96 -4.84
N VAL A 203 55.78 50.75 -5.86
CA VAL A 203 55.84 51.59 -7.06
C VAL A 203 55.30 50.80 -8.24
N ASN A 204 54.50 51.44 -9.11
CA ASN A 204 54.01 50.77 -10.32
C ASN A 204 55.15 50.54 -11.30
N ASN A 205 55.10 49.43 -12.02
CA ASN A 205 56.08 49.05 -13.03
C ASN A 205 56.14 50.06 -14.19
N SER A 206 55.05 50.80 -14.45
CA SER A 206 54.99 51.88 -15.44
C SER A 206 55.76 53.13 -15.04
N ASP A 207 56.02 53.31 -13.74
CA ASP A 207 56.63 54.51 -13.17
C ASP A 207 58.15 54.39 -12.96
N LEU A 208 58.73 53.24 -13.35
CA LEU A 208 60.14 52.88 -13.16
C LEU A 208 60.87 52.86 -14.52
N ALA A 209 61.99 53.58 -14.64
CA ALA A 209 62.94 53.43 -15.76
C ALA A 209 64.16 52.65 -15.31
N ASP A 210 64.27 51.46 -15.88
CA ASP A 210 65.47 50.74 -16.31
C ASP A 210 64.97 49.33 -16.59
N SER A 211 64.42 49.19 -17.78
CA SER A 211 63.82 47.96 -18.32
C SER A 211 64.92 46.98 -18.68
N ASN A 212 65.39 46.17 -17.73
CA ASN A 212 66.15 44.97 -18.04
C ASN A 212 65.66 43.80 -17.17
N ASP A 213 65.02 42.84 -17.84
CA ASP A 213 64.66 41.46 -17.46
C ASP A 213 63.95 41.14 -16.12
N ALA A 214 63.81 42.10 -15.20
CA ALA A 214 63.18 41.88 -13.89
C ALA A 214 61.73 42.40 -13.80
N ILE A 215 61.30 43.22 -14.75
CA ILE A 215 59.91 43.66 -14.87
C ILE A 215 59.23 42.71 -15.85
N VAL A 216 58.33 41.87 -15.34
CA VAL A 216 57.52 40.97 -16.18
C VAL A 216 56.58 41.83 -17.04
N SER A 217 57.06 42.32 -18.17
CA SER A 217 56.24 43.03 -19.15
C SER A 217 55.27 42.05 -19.81
N GLU A 218 53.99 42.43 -19.85
CA GLU A 218 52.96 41.79 -20.67
C GLU A 218 53.44 41.65 -22.12
N SER A 219 53.44 40.43 -22.68
CA SER A 219 53.24 40.15 -24.12
C SER A 219 53.80 38.82 -24.61
N SER A 220 54.43 37.99 -23.77
CA SER A 220 54.74 36.61 -24.16
C SER A 220 53.80 35.67 -23.42
N GLY A 221 52.57 35.51 -23.96
CA GLY A 221 51.75 34.37 -23.60
C GLY A 221 52.62 33.12 -23.69
N ARG A 222 52.72 32.34 -22.61
CA ARG A 222 53.53 31.12 -22.56
C ARG A 222 53.31 30.35 -23.86
N THR A 223 54.33 30.34 -24.73
CA THR A 223 54.25 29.56 -25.96
C THR A 223 54.44 28.11 -25.52
N TYR A 224 53.33 27.46 -25.19
CA TYR A 224 53.34 26.05 -24.86
C TYR A 224 53.92 25.28 -26.06
N PRO A 225 54.72 24.23 -25.83
CA PRO A 225 55.19 23.34 -26.89
C PRO A 225 54.03 22.91 -27.80
N LYS A 226 54.27 22.75 -29.11
CA LYS A 226 53.23 22.46 -30.12
C LYS A 226 52.36 21.25 -29.76
N GLU A 227 52.94 20.25 -29.11
CA GLU A 227 52.27 19.06 -28.60
C GLU A 227 51.15 19.39 -27.61
N TYR A 228 51.35 20.40 -26.73
CA TYR A 228 50.31 20.84 -25.80
C TYR A 228 49.22 21.64 -26.51
N SER A 229 49.55 22.47 -27.51
CA SER A 229 48.51 23.16 -28.28
C SER A 229 47.64 22.20 -29.09
N GLU A 230 48.23 21.14 -29.66
CA GLU A 230 47.51 20.08 -30.37
C GLU A 230 46.66 19.24 -29.40
N ALA A 231 47.19 18.90 -28.22
CA ALA A 231 46.43 18.18 -27.19
C ALA A 231 45.25 19.01 -26.65
N ILE A 232 45.43 20.32 -26.46
CA ILE A 232 44.34 21.22 -26.05
C ILE A 232 43.28 21.31 -27.14
N ALA A 233 43.67 21.47 -28.41
CA ALA A 233 42.73 21.51 -29.53
C ALA A 233 41.96 20.19 -29.67
N ALA A 234 42.63 19.04 -29.54
CA ALA A 234 41.99 17.73 -29.58
C ALA A 234 41.00 17.53 -28.41
N LEU A 235 41.34 17.98 -27.21
CA LEU A 235 40.44 17.96 -26.05
C LEU A 235 39.23 18.88 -26.26
N GLU A 236 39.42 20.07 -26.83
CA GLU A 236 38.31 20.98 -27.16
C GLU A 236 37.36 20.38 -28.20
N GLU A 237 37.89 19.69 -29.21
CA GLU A 237 37.08 18.98 -30.21
C GLU A 237 36.29 17.81 -29.59
N GLN A 238 36.93 17.01 -28.74
CA GLN A 238 36.25 15.93 -28.00
C GLN A 238 35.12 16.47 -27.13
N HIS A 239 35.37 17.53 -26.36
CA HIS A 239 34.34 18.16 -25.53
C HIS A 239 33.18 18.72 -26.37
N LYS A 240 33.45 19.30 -27.55
CA LYS A 240 32.39 19.76 -28.46
C LYS A 240 31.52 18.60 -28.93
N GLN A 241 32.13 17.49 -29.34
CA GLN A 241 31.39 16.30 -29.77
C GLN A 241 30.58 15.67 -28.63
N GLU A 242 31.12 15.64 -27.41
CA GLU A 242 30.38 15.16 -26.23
C GLU A 242 29.20 16.04 -25.88
N LEU A 243 29.36 17.37 -25.95
CA LEU A 243 28.25 18.30 -25.73
C LEU A 243 27.15 18.15 -26.79
N GLU A 244 27.53 17.97 -28.05
CA GLU A 244 26.57 17.71 -29.13
C GLU A 244 25.82 16.39 -28.88
N ARG A 245 26.53 15.32 -28.53
CA ARG A 245 25.92 14.03 -28.18
C ARG A 245 24.95 14.16 -27.01
N LEU A 246 25.36 14.80 -25.91
CA LEU A 246 24.51 15.00 -24.73
C LEU A 246 23.30 15.86 -25.07
N SER A 247 23.44 16.88 -25.92
CA SER A 247 22.32 17.72 -26.36
C SER A 247 21.29 16.93 -27.18
N GLN A 248 21.74 16.01 -28.03
CA GLN A 248 20.88 15.13 -28.80
C GLN A 248 20.17 14.13 -27.89
N GLU A 249 20.88 13.53 -26.94
CA GLU A 249 20.30 12.59 -25.97
C GLU A 249 19.24 13.27 -25.09
N LEU A 250 19.50 14.49 -24.61
CA LEU A 250 18.51 15.30 -23.89
C LEU A 250 17.28 15.60 -24.75
N ARG A 251 17.46 15.93 -26.03
CA ARG A 251 16.34 16.19 -26.94
C ARG A 251 15.49 14.94 -27.16
N ILE A 252 16.11 13.78 -27.30
CA ILE A 252 15.41 12.49 -27.42
C ILE A 252 14.68 12.17 -26.11
N GLY A 253 15.33 12.36 -24.96
CA GLY A 253 14.72 12.17 -23.64
C GLY A 253 13.48 13.03 -23.42
N LEU A 254 13.57 14.33 -23.72
CA LEU A 254 12.43 15.25 -23.64
C LEU A 254 11.29 14.84 -24.59
N GLN A 255 11.61 14.42 -25.82
CA GLN A 255 10.60 13.94 -26.75
C GLN A 255 9.92 12.66 -26.25
N ALA A 256 10.69 11.75 -25.65
CA ALA A 256 10.17 10.53 -25.05
C ALA A 256 9.23 10.84 -23.87
N GLU A 257 9.61 11.74 -22.98
CA GLU A 257 8.77 12.17 -21.84
C GLU A 257 7.47 12.84 -22.30
N VAL A 258 7.53 13.75 -23.27
CA VAL A 258 6.34 14.39 -23.84
C VAL A 258 5.42 13.33 -24.46
N SER A 259 5.99 12.35 -25.19
CA SER A 259 5.21 11.27 -25.79
C SER A 259 4.58 10.34 -24.74
N ALA A 260 5.27 10.08 -23.62
CA ALA A 260 4.77 9.26 -22.53
C ALA A 260 3.59 9.95 -21.83
N ARG A 261 3.74 11.23 -21.48
CA ARG A 261 2.65 12.03 -20.89
C ARG A 261 1.43 12.12 -21.82
N ALA A 262 1.65 12.30 -23.12
CA ALA A 262 0.56 12.31 -24.10
C ALA A 262 -0.18 10.95 -24.15
N LYS A 263 0.55 9.82 -24.08
CA LYS A 263 -0.06 8.49 -24.04
C LYS A 263 -0.85 8.26 -22.75
N GLU A 264 -0.33 8.68 -21.60
CA GLU A 264 -1.04 8.59 -20.32
C GLU A 264 -2.36 9.38 -20.36
N GLN A 265 -2.35 10.62 -20.83
CA GLN A 265 -3.56 11.42 -20.98
C GLN A 265 -4.59 10.76 -21.92
N VAL A 266 -4.15 10.22 -23.05
CA VAL A 266 -5.05 9.50 -23.97
C VAL A 266 -5.61 8.24 -23.32
N GLN A 267 -4.81 7.52 -22.53
CA GLN A 267 -5.24 6.31 -21.83
C GLN A 267 -6.27 6.62 -20.73
N GLU A 268 -6.10 7.72 -19.99
CA GLU A 268 -7.09 8.23 -19.03
C GLU A 268 -8.40 8.67 -19.71
N GLN A 269 -8.31 9.31 -20.87
CA GLN A 269 -9.50 9.66 -21.66
C GLN A 269 -10.22 8.42 -22.18
N ILE A 270 -9.50 7.41 -22.66
CA ILE A 270 -10.11 6.15 -23.12
C ILE A 270 -10.77 5.43 -21.95
N SER A 271 -10.12 5.35 -20.78
CA SER A 271 -10.69 4.66 -19.62
C SER A 271 -11.95 5.36 -19.08
N SER A 272 -11.93 6.69 -19.02
CA SER A 272 -13.11 7.48 -18.63
C SER A 272 -14.27 7.33 -19.63
N LEU A 273 -14.00 7.37 -20.94
CA LEU A 273 -15.02 7.13 -21.97
C LEU A 273 -15.59 5.71 -21.93
N GLN A 274 -14.75 4.70 -21.69
CA GLN A 274 -15.22 3.32 -21.53
C GLN A 274 -16.14 3.16 -20.33
N ASN A 275 -15.84 3.82 -19.20
CA ASN A 275 -16.70 3.80 -18.03
C ASN A 275 -18.04 4.50 -18.29
N LEU A 276 -18.03 5.65 -18.96
CA LEU A 276 -19.24 6.36 -19.36
C LEU A 276 -20.11 5.49 -20.30
N TYR A 277 -19.49 4.82 -21.27
CA TYR A 277 -20.21 3.93 -22.18
C TYR A 277 -20.85 2.74 -21.44
N LYS A 278 -20.17 2.16 -20.46
CA LYS A 278 -20.74 1.10 -19.60
C LYS A 278 -21.96 1.62 -18.83
N GLN A 279 -21.85 2.77 -18.19
CA GLN A 279 -22.97 3.41 -17.47
C GLN A 279 -24.16 3.69 -18.40
N GLN A 280 -23.91 4.21 -19.60
CA GLN A 280 -24.95 4.46 -20.59
C GLN A 280 -25.65 3.16 -21.03
N ARG A 281 -24.88 2.08 -21.21
CA ARG A 281 -25.43 0.76 -21.56
C ARG A 281 -26.32 0.20 -20.46
N GLU A 282 -25.91 0.32 -19.20
CA GLU A 282 -26.70 -0.08 -18.04
C GLU A 282 -28.01 0.69 -17.95
N GLN A 283 -27.96 2.02 -18.12
CA GLN A 283 -29.17 2.86 -18.16
C GLN A 283 -30.12 2.46 -19.31
N ASN A 284 -29.58 2.17 -20.50
CA ASN A 284 -30.39 1.71 -21.62
C ASN A 284 -31.08 0.37 -21.33
N VAL A 285 -30.40 -0.58 -20.66
CA VAL A 285 -31.01 -1.85 -20.25
C VAL A 285 -32.14 -1.61 -19.24
N GLN A 286 -31.92 -0.75 -18.24
CA GLN A 286 -32.97 -0.40 -17.26
C GLN A 286 -34.18 0.28 -17.92
N LEU A 287 -33.95 1.17 -18.88
CA LEU A 287 -35.03 1.82 -19.63
C LEU A 287 -35.81 0.81 -20.48
N LEU A 288 -35.14 -0.14 -21.13
CA LEU A 288 -35.80 -1.21 -21.88
C LEU A 288 -36.65 -2.10 -20.98
N GLN A 289 -36.17 -2.45 -19.79
CA GLN A 289 -36.96 -3.20 -18.81
C GLN A 289 -38.23 -2.44 -18.40
N ARG A 290 -38.10 -1.15 -18.08
CA ARG A 290 -39.27 -0.31 -17.75
C ARG A 290 -40.25 -0.17 -18.91
N LEU A 291 -39.77 -0.11 -20.17
CA LEU A 291 -40.65 -0.10 -21.33
C LEU A 291 -41.44 -1.39 -21.45
N ASN A 292 -40.80 -2.55 -21.27
CA ASN A 292 -41.47 -3.85 -21.30
C ASN A 292 -42.52 -3.99 -20.19
N GLU A 293 -42.21 -3.50 -18.98
CA GLU A 293 -43.19 -3.42 -17.87
C GLU A 293 -44.38 -2.53 -18.22
N MET A 294 -44.13 -1.37 -18.83
CA MET A 294 -45.21 -0.48 -19.26
C MET A 294 -46.06 -1.08 -20.38
N GLU A 295 -45.48 -1.88 -21.27
CA GLU A 295 -46.20 -2.59 -22.31
C GLU A 295 -47.08 -3.71 -21.75
N SER A 296 -46.57 -4.50 -20.79
CA SER A 296 -47.38 -5.53 -20.13
C SER A 296 -48.54 -4.92 -19.34
N LEU A 297 -48.32 -3.79 -18.66
CA LEU A 297 -49.39 -3.04 -17.99
C LEU A 297 -50.44 -2.51 -18.98
N ARG A 298 -50.04 -2.09 -20.18
CA ARG A 298 -50.99 -1.69 -21.24
C ARG A 298 -51.83 -2.87 -21.72
N GLN A 299 -51.22 -4.05 -21.88
CA GLN A 299 -51.94 -5.28 -22.26
C GLN A 299 -52.96 -5.66 -21.20
N LEU A 300 -52.56 -5.70 -19.92
CA LEU A 300 -53.47 -5.97 -18.81
C LEU A 300 -54.61 -4.94 -18.71
N LYS A 301 -54.35 -3.67 -19.02
CA LYS A 301 -55.39 -2.64 -19.08
C LYS A 301 -56.38 -2.92 -20.21
N ALA A 302 -55.91 -3.34 -21.38
CA ALA A 302 -56.76 -3.69 -22.51
C ALA A 302 -57.61 -4.93 -22.21
N GLU A 303 -57.03 -5.98 -21.61
CA GLU A 303 -57.75 -7.17 -21.17
C GLU A 303 -58.81 -6.83 -20.12
N ASN A 304 -58.48 -6.00 -19.13
CA ASN A 304 -59.47 -5.55 -18.15
C ASN A 304 -60.62 -4.78 -18.80
N GLN A 305 -60.35 -3.96 -19.81
CA GLN A 305 -61.42 -3.27 -20.56
C GLN A 305 -62.30 -4.26 -21.34
N GLN A 306 -61.72 -5.29 -21.96
CA GLN A 306 -62.47 -6.35 -22.64
C GLN A 306 -63.31 -7.17 -21.66
N LEU A 307 -62.78 -7.47 -20.46
CA LEU A 307 -63.52 -8.16 -19.42
C LEU A 307 -64.70 -7.31 -18.93
N LEU A 308 -64.49 -6.00 -18.73
CA LEU A 308 -65.57 -5.09 -18.34
C LEU A 308 -66.68 -5.02 -19.40
N SER A 309 -66.32 -4.90 -20.69
CA SER A 309 -67.33 -4.93 -21.76
C SER A 309 -68.06 -6.26 -21.81
N ARG A 310 -67.36 -7.37 -21.57
CA ARG A 310 -67.97 -8.70 -21.53
C ARG A 310 -68.90 -8.89 -20.34
N ILE A 311 -68.53 -8.40 -19.16
CA ILE A 311 -69.40 -8.41 -17.98
C ILE A 311 -70.66 -7.60 -18.27
N GLN A 312 -70.52 -6.41 -18.85
CA GLN A 312 -71.66 -5.56 -19.21
C GLN A 312 -72.59 -6.22 -20.25
N GLU A 313 -72.03 -6.91 -21.25
CA GLU A 313 -72.82 -7.72 -22.19
C GLU A 313 -73.58 -8.84 -21.49
N LEU A 314 -72.95 -9.54 -20.55
CA LEU A 314 -73.56 -10.61 -19.79
C LEU A 314 -74.65 -10.08 -18.85
N GLU A 315 -74.42 -8.96 -18.17
CA GLU A 315 -75.41 -8.28 -17.34
C GLU A 315 -76.64 -7.87 -18.17
N ASN A 316 -76.42 -7.29 -19.35
CA ASN A 316 -77.51 -6.96 -20.29
C ASN A 316 -78.25 -8.22 -20.77
N ALA A 317 -77.55 -9.31 -21.08
CA ALA A 317 -78.16 -10.57 -21.49
C ALA A 317 -79.00 -11.21 -20.38
N VAL A 318 -78.56 -11.08 -19.12
CA VAL A 318 -79.30 -11.51 -17.93
C VAL A 318 -80.53 -10.63 -17.71
N GLN A 319 -80.43 -9.31 -17.88
CA GLN A 319 -81.57 -8.40 -17.76
C GLN A 319 -82.63 -8.61 -18.85
N GLN A 320 -82.21 -8.90 -20.09
CA GLN A 320 -83.12 -9.09 -21.22
C GLN A 320 -83.84 -10.45 -21.22
N ARG A 321 -83.37 -11.45 -20.45
CA ARG A 321 -84.02 -12.76 -20.31
C ARG A 321 -84.56 -12.94 -18.88
N PRO A 322 -85.88 -12.86 -18.64
CA PRO A 322 -86.42 -13.08 -17.30
C PRO A 322 -86.12 -14.52 -16.83
N SER A 323 -85.81 -14.65 -15.53
CA SER A 323 -85.31 -15.84 -14.83
C SER A 323 -86.15 -17.14 -14.99
N GLN A 324 -87.32 -17.05 -15.60
CA GLN A 324 -88.22 -18.18 -15.85
C GLN A 324 -87.77 -19.12 -16.98
N GLU A 325 -86.98 -18.65 -17.96
CA GLU A 325 -86.50 -19.53 -19.04
C GLU A 325 -85.27 -20.38 -18.65
N TRP A 326 -84.46 -19.92 -17.68
CA TRP A 326 -83.27 -20.65 -17.22
C TRP A 326 -83.58 -21.82 -16.28
N GLY A 327 -84.72 -21.77 -15.57
CA GLY A 327 -85.05 -22.77 -14.55
C GLY A 327 -85.33 -24.17 -15.09
N ASN A 328 -85.86 -24.30 -16.31
CA ASN A 328 -86.54 -25.53 -16.71
C ASN A 328 -85.86 -26.33 -17.84
N THR A 329 -85.07 -25.71 -18.72
CA THR A 329 -84.51 -26.40 -19.90
C THR A 329 -82.99 -26.58 -19.85
N MET A 330 -82.24 -25.53 -19.50
CA MET A 330 -80.76 -25.59 -19.49
C MET A 330 -80.20 -26.33 -18.28
N SER A 331 -80.75 -26.15 -17.08
CA SER A 331 -80.16 -26.75 -15.87
C SER A 331 -80.26 -28.28 -15.85
N GLN A 332 -81.36 -28.87 -16.32
CA GLN A 332 -81.55 -30.33 -16.32
C GLN A 332 -80.84 -31.05 -17.48
N GLN A 333 -80.70 -30.40 -18.65
CA GLN A 333 -79.96 -30.98 -19.77
C GLN A 333 -78.44 -30.77 -19.60
N ALA A 334 -78.00 -29.61 -19.09
CA ALA A 334 -76.60 -29.35 -18.82
C ALA A 334 -76.08 -30.22 -17.67
N THR A 335 -76.85 -30.45 -16.59
CA THR A 335 -76.44 -31.39 -15.53
C THR A 335 -76.34 -32.81 -16.05
N LYS A 336 -77.27 -33.29 -16.89
CA LYS A 336 -77.16 -34.63 -17.50
C LYS A 336 -75.99 -34.74 -18.49
N ALA A 337 -75.72 -33.71 -19.29
CA ALA A 337 -74.61 -33.69 -20.25
C ALA A 337 -73.25 -33.56 -19.57
N LEU A 338 -73.12 -32.70 -18.55
CA LEU A 338 -71.91 -32.58 -17.72
C LEU A 338 -71.65 -33.86 -16.94
N THR A 339 -72.66 -34.48 -16.34
CA THR A 339 -72.45 -35.74 -15.60
C THR A 339 -71.96 -36.86 -16.54
N LYS A 340 -72.38 -36.84 -17.81
CA LYS A 340 -71.94 -37.80 -18.83
C LYS A 340 -70.55 -37.46 -19.39
N GLN A 341 -70.24 -36.18 -19.63
CA GLN A 341 -68.92 -35.73 -20.08
C GLN A 341 -67.87 -35.84 -18.98
N VAL A 342 -68.21 -35.58 -17.72
CA VAL A 342 -67.33 -35.76 -16.56
C VAL A 342 -67.07 -37.24 -16.32
N LYS A 343 -68.07 -38.12 -16.44
CA LYS A 343 -67.84 -39.58 -16.43
C LYS A 343 -66.95 -40.06 -17.57
N GLN A 344 -67.17 -39.58 -18.80
CA GLN A 344 -66.34 -39.94 -19.96
C GLN A 344 -64.94 -39.31 -19.93
N ALA A 345 -64.78 -38.15 -19.31
CA ALA A 345 -63.47 -37.51 -19.09
C ALA A 345 -62.71 -38.26 -18.00
N LEU A 346 -63.37 -38.66 -16.90
CA LEU A 346 -62.76 -39.46 -15.83
C LEU A 346 -62.37 -40.88 -16.30
N GLU A 347 -63.14 -41.49 -17.21
CA GLU A 347 -62.79 -42.77 -17.85
C GLU A 347 -61.65 -42.64 -18.89
N LYS A 348 -61.35 -41.43 -19.37
CA LYS A 348 -60.29 -41.14 -20.36
C LYS A 348 -59.07 -40.41 -19.79
N THR A 349 -59.15 -39.86 -18.58
CA THR A 349 -58.01 -39.29 -17.87
C THR A 349 -57.20 -40.43 -17.28
N ILE A 350 -56.25 -40.90 -18.09
CA ILE A 350 -54.87 -41.20 -17.71
C ILE A 350 -54.76 -41.72 -16.27
N ASP A 351 -54.67 -43.04 -16.12
CA ASP A 351 -54.11 -43.64 -14.91
C ASP A 351 -52.71 -43.04 -14.70
N LEU A 352 -52.57 -42.12 -13.74
CA LEU A 352 -51.30 -41.50 -13.36
C LEU A 352 -50.23 -42.55 -12.99
N ARG A 353 -50.65 -43.78 -12.66
CA ARG A 353 -49.79 -44.95 -12.47
C ARG A 353 -49.12 -45.45 -13.75
N SER A 354 -49.70 -45.23 -14.92
CA SER A 354 -49.17 -45.69 -16.22
C SER A 354 -48.11 -44.76 -16.82
N LEU A 355 -48.12 -43.47 -16.45
CA LEU A 355 -47.09 -42.48 -16.84
C LEU A 355 -45.83 -42.54 -15.96
N ALA A 356 -45.89 -43.18 -14.79
CA ALA A 356 -44.77 -43.33 -13.86
C ALA A 356 -43.97 -44.63 -14.12
N GLN A 357 -43.58 -44.89 -15.38
CA GLN A 357 -42.88 -46.14 -15.72
C GLN A 357 -41.42 -46.18 -15.23
N GLU A 358 -40.79 -45.02 -14.99
CA GLU A 358 -39.61 -44.90 -14.12
C GLU A 358 -39.60 -43.51 -13.45
N PRO A 359 -39.29 -43.40 -12.14
CA PRO A 359 -39.00 -42.11 -11.54
C PRO A 359 -37.74 -41.53 -12.21
N PRO A 360 -37.69 -40.23 -12.55
CA PRO A 360 -36.50 -39.60 -13.08
C PRO A 360 -35.34 -39.78 -12.08
N LYS A 361 -34.36 -40.60 -12.47
CA LYS A 361 -33.23 -41.03 -11.62
C LYS A 361 -32.27 -39.87 -11.30
N GLU A 362 -32.29 -38.80 -12.08
CA GLU A 362 -31.31 -37.71 -12.00
C GLU A 362 -31.68 -36.59 -11.03
N ASN A 363 -32.94 -36.46 -10.58
CA ASN A 363 -33.28 -35.47 -9.54
C ASN A 363 -34.62 -35.72 -8.84
N ALA A 364 -34.72 -36.83 -8.10
CA ALA A 364 -35.96 -37.24 -7.43
C ALA A 364 -36.49 -36.18 -6.44
N GLN A 365 -35.59 -35.43 -5.78
CA GLN A 365 -35.94 -34.38 -4.80
C GLN A 365 -36.51 -33.14 -5.47
N GLU A 366 -35.92 -32.66 -6.57
CA GLU A 366 -36.50 -31.54 -7.34
C GLU A 366 -37.85 -31.90 -7.95
N CYS A 367 -38.01 -33.13 -8.44
CA CYS A 367 -39.28 -33.61 -8.98
C CYS A 367 -40.37 -33.66 -7.91
N LEU A 368 -40.06 -34.14 -6.71
CA LEU A 368 -40.96 -34.12 -5.57
C LEU A 368 -41.33 -32.67 -5.18
N ARG A 369 -40.36 -31.76 -5.15
CA ARG A 369 -40.61 -30.32 -4.87
C ARG A 369 -41.55 -29.69 -5.89
N LEU A 370 -41.29 -29.89 -7.19
CA LEU A 370 -42.12 -29.35 -8.27
C LEU A 370 -43.53 -29.95 -8.26
N MET A 371 -43.67 -31.25 -7.96
CA MET A 371 -44.99 -31.87 -7.76
C MET A 371 -45.72 -31.27 -6.55
N GLY A 372 -45.04 -31.03 -5.43
CA GLY A 372 -45.62 -30.36 -4.26
C GLY A 372 -46.15 -28.95 -4.59
N MET A 373 -45.38 -28.18 -5.38
CA MET A 373 -45.80 -26.85 -5.86
C MET A 373 -46.97 -26.93 -6.85
N ALA A 374 -46.96 -27.90 -7.76
CA ALA A 374 -48.06 -28.11 -8.70
C ALA A 374 -49.35 -28.53 -7.95
N LEU A 375 -49.24 -29.42 -6.97
CA LEU A 375 -50.35 -29.86 -6.13
C LEU A 375 -50.92 -28.71 -5.29
N LYS A 376 -50.09 -27.80 -4.76
CA LYS A 376 -50.53 -26.56 -4.11
C LYS A 376 -51.41 -25.71 -5.05
N ASN A 377 -50.95 -25.51 -6.29
CA ASN A 377 -51.68 -24.70 -7.27
C ASN A 377 -53.00 -25.37 -7.73
N LEU A 378 -53.01 -26.69 -7.84
CA LEU A 378 -54.23 -27.46 -8.12
C LEU A 378 -55.21 -27.44 -6.93
N ALA A 379 -54.67 -27.59 -5.71
CA ALA A 379 -55.43 -27.48 -4.47
C ALA A 379 -56.17 -26.16 -4.35
N SER A 380 -55.49 -25.04 -4.62
CA SER A 380 -56.08 -23.71 -4.57
C SER A 380 -57.08 -23.45 -5.71
N ALA A 381 -56.78 -23.93 -6.92
CA ALA A 381 -57.67 -23.77 -8.08
C ALA A 381 -58.96 -24.61 -7.98
N MET A 382 -58.89 -25.77 -7.31
CA MET A 382 -59.99 -26.74 -7.27
C MET A 382 -60.62 -26.92 -5.87
N ASN A 383 -60.17 -26.16 -4.86
CA ASN A 383 -60.56 -26.34 -3.45
C ASN A 383 -60.46 -27.80 -2.98
N ASN A 384 -59.41 -28.52 -3.40
CA ASN A 384 -59.25 -29.93 -3.13
C ASN A 384 -58.37 -30.15 -1.88
N THR A 385 -58.98 -30.59 -0.78
CA THR A 385 -58.31 -30.84 0.50
C THR A 385 -57.32 -32.00 0.44
N GLN A 386 -57.58 -33.03 -0.37
CA GLN A 386 -56.66 -34.17 -0.54
C GLN A 386 -55.38 -33.75 -1.28
N ALA A 387 -55.49 -32.80 -2.22
CA ALA A 387 -54.33 -32.23 -2.89
C ALA A 387 -53.49 -31.34 -1.95
N LEU A 388 -54.14 -30.63 -1.01
CA LEU A 388 -53.44 -29.89 0.07
C LEU A 388 -52.69 -30.82 1.00
N GLU A 389 -53.33 -31.91 1.44
CA GLU A 389 -52.69 -32.91 2.31
C GLU A 389 -51.50 -33.57 1.62
N ALA A 390 -51.65 -33.94 0.34
CA ALA A 390 -50.54 -34.49 -0.44
C ALA A 390 -49.39 -33.50 -0.63
N ALA A 391 -49.68 -32.23 -0.92
CA ALA A 391 -48.66 -31.18 -1.05
C ALA A 391 -47.91 -30.94 0.27
N ALA A 392 -48.63 -30.93 1.40
CA ALA A 392 -48.06 -30.76 2.73
C ALA A 392 -47.13 -31.91 3.12
N ILE A 393 -47.51 -33.15 2.82
CA ILE A 393 -46.65 -34.34 3.06
C ILE A 393 -45.38 -34.27 2.23
N ILE A 394 -45.50 -33.87 0.95
CA ILE A 394 -44.35 -33.83 0.02
C ILE A 394 -43.37 -32.70 0.39
N LEU A 395 -43.87 -31.54 0.85
CA LEU A 395 -43.05 -30.38 1.18
C LEU A 395 -42.62 -30.31 2.66
N GLY A 396 -43.16 -31.20 3.50
CA GLY A 396 -42.88 -31.25 4.94
C GLY A 396 -43.48 -30.08 5.71
N SER A 397 -44.69 -29.64 5.35
CA SER A 397 -45.40 -28.52 6.00
C SER A 397 -46.73 -28.97 6.60
N GLU A 398 -47.41 -28.07 7.32
CA GLU A 398 -48.81 -28.27 7.68
C GLU A 398 -49.71 -28.19 6.44
N PRO A 399 -50.87 -28.88 6.43
CA PRO A 399 -51.85 -28.87 5.33
C PRO A 399 -52.69 -27.58 5.30
N THR A 400 -52.02 -26.43 5.40
CA THR A 400 -52.62 -25.11 5.25
C THR A 400 -52.02 -24.39 4.04
N PRO A 401 -52.83 -23.65 3.25
CA PRO A 401 -52.32 -22.95 2.06
C PRO A 401 -51.16 -21.99 2.37
N THR A 402 -51.19 -21.35 3.53
CA THR A 402 -50.17 -20.42 4.00
C THR A 402 -48.88 -21.13 4.40
N ALA A 403 -48.95 -22.24 5.16
CA ALA A 403 -47.76 -23.01 5.53
C ALA A 403 -47.09 -23.65 4.31
N ILE A 404 -47.89 -24.17 3.37
CA ILE A 404 -47.38 -24.74 2.11
C ILE A 404 -46.75 -23.65 1.24
N ALA A 405 -47.36 -22.44 1.18
CA ALA A 405 -46.80 -21.32 0.42
C ALA A 405 -45.46 -20.87 1.00
N TYR A 406 -45.40 -20.65 2.30
CA TYR A 406 -44.20 -20.25 3.00
C TYR A 406 -43.09 -21.30 2.85
N ARG A 407 -43.43 -22.59 2.98
CA ARG A 407 -42.47 -23.68 2.79
C ARG A 407 -41.98 -23.79 1.34
N ALA A 408 -42.86 -23.55 0.37
CA ALA A 408 -42.48 -23.54 -1.04
C ALA A 408 -41.50 -22.40 -1.36
N GLU A 409 -41.71 -21.19 -0.82
CA GLU A 409 -40.80 -20.05 -0.97
C GLU A 409 -39.43 -20.34 -0.34
N GLN A 410 -39.40 -20.94 0.86
CA GLN A 410 -38.15 -21.36 1.50
C GLN A 410 -37.37 -22.37 0.64
N LEU A 411 -38.07 -23.37 0.11
CA LEU A 411 -37.46 -24.40 -0.73
C LEU A 411 -37.08 -23.88 -2.11
N GLU A 412 -37.62 -22.75 -2.58
CA GLU A 412 -37.22 -22.11 -3.84
C GLU A 412 -35.76 -21.62 -3.77
N MET A 413 -35.32 -21.16 -2.60
CA MET A 413 -33.95 -20.70 -2.34
C MET A 413 -32.92 -21.83 -2.21
N LEU A 414 -33.35 -23.10 -2.16
CA LEU A 414 -32.48 -24.25 -1.94
C LEU A 414 -31.36 -24.42 -2.98
N PRO A 415 -31.59 -24.28 -4.30
CA PRO A 415 -30.52 -24.41 -5.29
C PRO A 415 -29.43 -23.35 -5.12
N GLN A 416 -29.83 -22.12 -4.78
CA GLN A 416 -28.90 -21.03 -4.49
C GLN A 416 -28.11 -21.31 -3.22
N ALA A 417 -28.77 -21.76 -2.15
CA ALA A 417 -28.11 -22.13 -0.90
C ALA A 417 -27.07 -23.24 -1.08
N VAL A 418 -27.40 -24.30 -1.84
CA VAL A 418 -26.46 -25.39 -2.15
C VAL A 418 -25.28 -24.88 -2.98
N SER A 419 -25.54 -24.03 -3.98
CA SER A 419 -24.48 -23.41 -4.79
C SER A 419 -23.53 -22.57 -3.95
N ASP A 420 -24.05 -21.71 -3.08
CA ASP A 420 -23.26 -20.79 -2.26
C ASP A 420 -22.44 -21.55 -1.20
N VAL A 421 -23.03 -22.57 -0.57
CA VAL A 421 -22.32 -23.44 0.37
C VAL A 421 -21.19 -24.20 -0.33
N ARG A 422 -21.44 -24.75 -1.53
CA ARG A 422 -20.40 -25.43 -2.31
C ARG A 422 -19.31 -24.47 -2.76
N ALA A 423 -19.66 -23.26 -3.17
CA ALA A 423 -18.71 -22.22 -3.55
C ALA A 423 -17.83 -21.80 -2.36
N ALA A 424 -18.39 -21.71 -1.15
CA ALA A 424 -17.63 -21.45 0.06
C ALA A 424 -16.64 -22.58 0.35
N LEU A 425 -17.10 -23.84 0.30
CA LEU A 425 -16.26 -25.02 0.55
C LEU A 425 -15.18 -25.26 -0.52
N ALA A 426 -15.42 -24.83 -1.77
CA ALA A 426 -14.48 -24.99 -2.88
C ALA A 426 -13.30 -24.00 -2.82
N LYS A 427 -13.36 -22.96 -1.96
CA LYS A 427 -12.25 -22.01 -1.81
C LYS A 427 -11.04 -22.72 -1.21
N PRO A 428 -9.83 -22.57 -1.82
CA PRO A 428 -8.62 -23.16 -1.26
C PRO A 428 -8.33 -22.54 0.11
N GLY A 429 -8.22 -23.39 1.14
CA GLY A 429 -8.01 -22.94 2.51
C GLY A 429 -9.27 -22.42 3.22
N CYS A 430 -10.47 -22.82 2.79
CA CYS A 430 -11.74 -22.48 3.44
C CYS A 430 -11.65 -22.65 4.98
N THR A 431 -11.96 -21.58 5.71
CA THR A 431 -12.05 -21.62 7.18
C THR A 431 -13.49 -21.92 7.62
N TRP A 432 -13.68 -22.29 8.90
CA TRP A 432 -15.02 -22.40 9.47
C TRP A 432 -15.80 -21.08 9.40
N GLN A 433 -15.13 -19.94 9.52
CA GLN A 433 -15.76 -18.62 9.44
C GLN A 433 -16.31 -18.35 8.04
N ASP A 434 -15.56 -18.73 6.99
CA ASP A 434 -16.01 -18.56 5.59
C ASP A 434 -17.27 -19.38 5.30
N TYR A 435 -17.32 -20.62 5.80
CA TYR A 435 -18.52 -21.46 5.71
C TYR A 435 -19.66 -20.90 6.57
N TRP A 436 -19.39 -20.53 7.81
CA TRP A 436 -20.40 -20.09 8.77
C TRP A 436 -21.09 -18.80 8.34
N ALA A 437 -20.35 -17.86 7.74
CA ALA A 437 -20.90 -16.62 7.20
C ALA A 437 -21.99 -16.89 6.15
N VAL A 438 -21.76 -17.85 5.24
CA VAL A 438 -22.74 -18.25 4.22
C VAL A 438 -23.87 -19.08 4.85
N ALA A 439 -23.54 -19.99 5.77
CA ALA A 439 -24.52 -20.87 6.39
C ALA A 439 -25.53 -20.12 7.29
N GLN A 440 -25.18 -18.96 7.83
CA GLN A 440 -26.08 -18.10 8.61
C GLN A 440 -27.25 -17.56 7.77
N GLU A 441 -27.02 -17.22 6.50
CA GLU A 441 -28.06 -16.70 5.61
C GLU A 441 -29.14 -17.74 5.31
N TYR A 442 -28.78 -19.03 5.38
CA TYR A 442 -29.65 -20.16 5.04
C TYR A 442 -30.03 -21.02 6.25
N GLU A 443 -29.92 -20.50 7.49
CA GLU A 443 -30.16 -21.27 8.71
C GLU A 443 -31.56 -21.93 8.75
N VAL A 444 -32.55 -21.25 8.20
CA VAL A 444 -33.96 -21.70 8.16
C VAL A 444 -34.15 -22.97 7.31
N ILE A 445 -33.34 -23.17 6.28
CA ILE A 445 -33.42 -24.32 5.36
C ILE A 445 -32.23 -25.28 5.53
N LYS A 446 -31.61 -25.25 6.70
CA LYS A 446 -30.41 -26.03 7.01
C LYS A 446 -30.57 -27.52 6.82
N SER A 447 -31.69 -28.10 7.28
CA SER A 447 -31.94 -29.53 7.08
C SER A 447 -32.00 -29.90 5.59
N ASP A 448 -32.49 -28.98 4.76
CA ASP A 448 -32.84 -29.25 3.38
C ASP A 448 -31.60 -29.17 2.48
N TYR A 449 -30.80 -28.10 2.57
CA TYR A 449 -29.55 -28.04 1.81
C TYR A 449 -28.54 -29.08 2.31
N TRP A 450 -28.56 -29.44 3.61
CA TRP A 450 -27.65 -30.45 4.15
C TRP A 450 -27.92 -31.85 3.60
N ALA A 451 -29.17 -32.14 3.19
CA ALA A 451 -29.51 -33.40 2.52
C ALA A 451 -28.95 -33.49 1.09
N GLU A 452 -28.66 -32.36 0.46
CA GLU A 452 -28.18 -32.23 -0.93
C GLU A 452 -26.64 -32.14 -1.02
N LEU A 453 -25.97 -31.98 0.12
CA LEU A 453 -24.51 -32.03 0.20
C LEU A 453 -24.00 -33.47 0.12
N THR A 454 -22.88 -33.65 -0.55
CA THR A 454 -22.19 -34.94 -0.62
C THR A 454 -21.60 -35.32 0.74
N LYS A 455 -21.37 -36.62 0.95
CA LYS A 455 -20.73 -37.11 2.18
C LYS A 455 -19.38 -36.42 2.45
N GLN A 456 -18.59 -36.19 1.40
CA GLN A 456 -17.30 -35.50 1.48
C GLN A 456 -17.44 -34.05 1.96
N GLU A 457 -18.40 -33.30 1.41
CA GLU A 457 -18.67 -31.92 1.83
C GLU A 457 -19.12 -31.86 3.30
N THR A 458 -20.00 -32.79 3.73
CA THR A 458 -20.45 -32.84 5.13
C THR A 458 -19.32 -33.24 6.11
N GLU A 459 -18.37 -34.07 5.68
CA GLU A 459 -17.17 -34.40 6.45
C GLU A 459 -16.22 -33.19 6.55
N LEU A 460 -16.00 -32.47 5.45
CA LEU A 460 -15.22 -31.23 5.45
C LEU A 460 -15.80 -30.21 6.42
N ILE A 461 -17.12 -29.96 6.38
CA ILE A 461 -17.78 -29.04 7.33
C ILE A 461 -17.57 -29.50 8.79
N LYS A 462 -17.65 -30.81 9.07
CA LYS A 462 -17.37 -31.35 10.42
C LYS A 462 -15.92 -31.14 10.84
N THR A 463 -14.96 -31.36 9.94
CA THR A 463 -13.54 -31.11 10.23
C THR A 463 -13.26 -29.63 10.47
N LEU A 464 -13.85 -28.73 9.68
CA LEU A 464 -13.76 -27.29 9.86
C LEU A 464 -14.32 -26.88 11.22
N LYS A 465 -15.48 -27.41 11.60
CA LYS A 465 -16.09 -27.18 12.92
C LYS A 465 -15.17 -27.62 14.06
N ASN A 466 -14.65 -28.84 13.98
CA ASN A 466 -13.75 -29.39 15.01
C ASN A 466 -12.42 -28.62 15.08
N SER A 467 -11.92 -28.10 13.95
CA SER A 467 -10.73 -27.25 13.92
C SER A 467 -10.98 -25.83 14.44
N SER A 468 -12.23 -25.35 14.42
CA SER A 468 -12.59 -24.00 14.84
C SER A 468 -13.00 -23.89 16.31
N THR A 469 -13.34 -25.00 16.97
CA THR A 469 -13.76 -25.01 18.36
C THR A 469 -13.17 -26.20 19.13
N GLU A 470 -11.89 -26.09 19.48
CA GLU A 470 -11.46 -26.32 20.87
C GLU A 470 -10.47 -25.22 21.25
N PRO A 471 -10.83 -24.26 22.12
CA PRO A 471 -9.79 -23.60 22.90
C PRO A 471 -9.11 -24.70 23.72
N ARG A 472 -7.78 -24.84 23.63
CA ARG A 472 -7.04 -25.69 24.58
C ARG A 472 -7.51 -25.28 25.98
N THR A 473 -8.08 -26.18 26.76
CA THR A 473 -8.42 -25.89 28.15
C THR A 473 -7.15 -26.07 28.98
N ILE A 474 -6.86 -25.11 29.86
CA ILE A 474 -5.72 -25.22 30.78
C ILE A 474 -6.04 -26.36 31.76
N GLY A 475 -5.39 -27.50 31.55
CA GLY A 475 -5.49 -28.71 32.37
C GLY A 475 -4.13 -29.14 32.92
N ILE A 476 -4.13 -30.21 33.71
CA ILE A 476 -2.91 -30.78 34.32
C ILE A 476 -1.87 -31.10 33.23
N GLY A 477 -0.62 -30.66 33.43
CA GLY A 477 0.49 -30.74 32.46
C GLY A 477 0.56 -29.59 31.45
N SER A 478 -0.37 -28.61 31.49
CA SER A 478 -0.31 -27.45 30.60
C SER A 478 0.78 -26.46 31.02
N ILE A 479 1.52 -25.93 30.03
CA ILE A 479 2.49 -24.86 30.25
C ILE A 479 1.76 -23.52 30.16
N VAL A 480 1.80 -22.76 31.25
CA VAL A 480 1.03 -21.54 31.44
C VAL A 480 1.92 -20.35 31.77
N ALA A 481 1.40 -19.16 31.50
CA ALA A 481 1.93 -17.87 31.91
C ALA A 481 0.81 -17.06 32.58
N HIS A 482 1.17 -16.04 33.35
CA HIS A 482 0.20 -15.14 33.94
C HIS A 482 -0.52 -14.30 32.87
N ALA A 483 -1.82 -14.02 33.04
CA ALA A 483 -2.64 -13.24 32.11
C ALA A 483 -2.34 -11.72 32.16
N ASP A 484 -1.93 -11.21 33.32
CA ASP A 484 -1.53 -9.80 33.51
C ASP A 484 -0.28 -9.43 32.68
N PRO A 485 -0.38 -8.48 31.73
CA PRO A 485 0.72 -8.06 30.85
C PRO A 485 1.86 -7.30 31.56
N TYR A 486 1.71 -6.90 32.83
CA TYR A 486 2.80 -6.28 33.60
C TYR A 486 3.60 -7.30 34.42
N ARG A 487 3.03 -8.47 34.72
CA ARG A 487 3.75 -9.60 35.33
C ARG A 487 4.69 -10.30 34.35
N THR A 488 4.44 -10.18 33.05
CA THR A 488 5.22 -10.80 31.97
C THR A 488 6.64 -10.25 31.82
N LEU A 489 6.99 -9.17 32.51
CA LEU A 489 8.37 -8.64 32.57
C LEU A 489 9.31 -9.59 33.32
N TYR A 490 8.76 -10.45 34.18
CA TYR A 490 9.43 -11.64 34.67
C TYR A 490 8.95 -12.81 33.79
N LEU A 491 9.88 -13.53 33.16
CA LEU A 491 9.56 -14.68 32.29
C LEU A 491 9.00 -15.84 33.14
N GLU A 492 7.74 -15.73 33.53
CA GLU A 492 7.02 -16.70 34.36
C GLU A 492 6.47 -17.82 33.47
N ARG A 493 7.30 -18.81 33.17
CA ARG A 493 6.86 -20.11 32.67
C ARG A 493 6.49 -20.99 33.85
N GLY A 494 5.30 -21.57 33.83
CA GLY A 494 4.83 -22.50 34.87
C GLY A 494 4.12 -23.70 34.29
N GLU A 495 4.01 -24.75 35.07
CA GLU A 495 3.32 -26.00 34.71
C GLU A 495 2.18 -26.26 35.69
N VAL A 496 1.00 -26.64 35.18
CA VAL A 496 -0.13 -27.03 36.02
C VAL A 496 0.09 -28.43 36.57
N VAL A 497 0.23 -28.56 37.88
CA VAL A 497 0.56 -29.84 38.54
C VAL A 497 -0.69 -30.54 39.06
N ASP A 498 -1.72 -29.78 39.47
CA ASP A 498 -2.94 -30.35 40.04
C ASP A 498 -4.16 -29.43 39.82
N GLU A 499 -5.37 -29.96 39.99
CA GLU A 499 -6.62 -29.20 39.93
C GLU A 499 -7.45 -29.43 41.18
N VAL A 500 -7.65 -28.37 41.97
CA VAL A 500 -8.36 -28.44 43.25
C VAL A 500 -9.49 -27.41 43.26
N GLY A 501 -10.74 -27.89 43.33
CA GLY A 501 -11.92 -27.04 43.48
C GLY A 501 -12.16 -26.05 42.33
N GLY A 502 -11.89 -26.46 41.09
CA GLY A 502 -12.05 -25.62 39.88
C GLY A 502 -10.96 -24.56 39.68
N LYS A 503 -9.93 -24.56 40.54
CA LYS A 503 -8.72 -23.75 40.39
C LYS A 503 -7.53 -24.66 40.07
N VAL A 504 -6.59 -24.14 39.30
CA VAL A 504 -5.40 -24.89 38.86
C VAL A 504 -4.20 -24.55 39.74
N LEU A 505 -3.44 -25.57 40.11
CA LEU A 505 -2.25 -25.46 40.94
C LEU A 505 -1.04 -25.38 40.01
N VAL A 506 -0.36 -24.23 39.98
CA VAL A 506 0.76 -23.99 39.07
C VAL A 506 2.09 -24.01 39.84
N ALA A 507 3.06 -24.75 39.30
CA ALA A 507 4.45 -24.71 39.71
C ALA A 507 5.25 -23.85 38.73
N TRP A 508 5.80 -22.72 39.20
CA TRP A 508 6.57 -21.81 38.37
C TRP A 508 8.06 -22.22 38.29
N ASP A 509 8.65 -22.13 37.09
CA ASP A 509 10.03 -22.60 36.83
C ASP A 509 11.08 -21.86 37.69
N HIS A 510 10.86 -20.59 38.03
CA HIS A 510 11.78 -19.80 38.86
C HIS A 510 11.76 -20.17 40.35
N TRP A 511 10.85 -21.04 40.79
CA TRP A 511 10.77 -21.59 42.15
C TRP A 511 11.18 -23.06 42.25
N ARG A 512 11.80 -23.66 41.21
CA ARG A 512 12.24 -25.07 41.22
C ARG A 512 13.11 -25.47 42.42
N ASN A 513 13.83 -24.52 43.03
CA ASN A 513 14.70 -24.77 44.18
C ASN A 513 13.99 -24.61 45.54
N GLU A 514 12.75 -24.11 45.55
CA GLU A 514 11.91 -23.96 46.75
C GLU A 514 10.78 -24.98 46.70
N LEU A 515 11.08 -26.21 47.16
CA LEU A 515 10.28 -27.45 47.08
C LEU A 515 8.81 -27.42 47.59
N LYS A 516 8.19 -26.26 47.87
CA LYS A 516 6.83 -26.16 48.44
C LYS A 516 5.96 -24.97 47.96
N LYS A 517 6.36 -24.18 46.95
CA LYS A 517 5.54 -23.05 46.49
C LYS A 517 4.78 -23.35 45.21
N THR A 518 3.76 -24.20 45.30
CA THR A 518 2.70 -24.26 44.28
C THR A 518 1.62 -23.25 44.63
N GLN A 519 1.23 -22.40 43.69
CA GLN A 519 0.17 -21.41 43.92
C GLN A 519 -1.10 -21.79 43.15
N THR A 520 -2.24 -21.53 43.77
CA THR A 520 -3.55 -21.80 43.17
C THR A 520 -4.03 -20.57 42.41
N TYR A 521 -4.38 -20.75 41.14
CA TYR A 521 -4.87 -19.69 40.27
C TYR A 521 -6.24 -20.05 39.70
N SER A 522 -7.05 -19.04 39.42
CA SER A 522 -8.21 -19.24 38.55
C SER A 522 -7.74 -19.45 37.10
N ARG A 523 -8.53 -20.15 36.28
CA ARG A 523 -8.19 -20.36 34.86
C ARG A 523 -8.13 -19.04 34.06
N GLU A 524 -8.81 -18.00 34.52
CA GLU A 524 -8.86 -16.67 33.92
C GLU A 524 -7.61 -15.83 34.22
N GLU A 525 -6.92 -16.13 35.33
CA GLU A 525 -5.64 -15.50 35.70
C GLU A 525 -4.46 -16.03 34.89
N LEU A 526 -4.67 -17.09 34.10
CA LEU A 526 -3.65 -17.79 33.35
C LEU A 526 -3.95 -17.78 31.86
N ARG A 527 -2.89 -17.83 31.08
CA ARG A 527 -2.92 -18.05 29.63
C ARG A 527 -1.91 -19.12 29.26
N PHE A 528 -2.05 -19.74 28.09
CA PHE A 528 -1.00 -20.61 27.60
C PHE A 528 0.28 -19.84 27.42
N TRP A 529 1.39 -20.45 27.82
CA TRP A 529 2.70 -19.89 27.57
C TRP A 529 2.95 -19.88 26.06
N GLN A 530 2.94 -18.69 25.46
CA GLN A 530 3.36 -18.45 24.09
C GLN A 530 4.87 -18.20 24.11
N GLY A 531 5.65 -19.28 24.04
CA GLY A 531 7.10 -19.18 23.86
C GLY A 531 7.46 -18.60 22.50
N GLU A 532 8.68 -18.07 22.40
CA GLU A 532 9.23 -17.50 21.16
C GLU A 532 9.02 -18.43 19.95
N ASN A 533 8.31 -17.92 18.93
CA ASN A 533 7.96 -18.52 17.64
C ASN A 533 6.71 -19.44 17.63
N GLN A 534 5.56 -18.86 17.27
CA GLN A 534 4.56 -19.50 16.43
C GLN A 534 4.20 -18.56 15.28
#